data_AF-A0A8D5JE15-F1
#
_entry.id   AF-A0A8D5JE15-F1
#
_cell.length_a   1.000
_cell.length_b   1.000
_cell.length_c   1.000
_cell.angle_alpha   90.00
_cell.angle_beta   90.00
_cell.angle_gamma   90.00
#
_symmetry.space_group_name_H-M   'P 1'
#
loop_
_entity.id
_entity.type
_entity.pdbx_description
1 polymer ?
#
loop_
_entity_poly.entity_id
_entity_poly.type
_entity_poly.pdbx_seq_one_letter_code
_entity_poly.pdbx_strand_id
1 'polypeptide(L)'
;MVTDIQVRKLKKYLSQGKTLEVAAARAGMDEKTGRKYRDNGKLPSEISAERVREWRTRKDPFEGIWPEVLQFLETNEGLEAKTLFTHFQRIYPGSFGDGQLRTFQRRVKTWRCTEGPGREVYFPQVHVPARLSQSDFTDMSQLQISIGGQPFDHLIYHFVLTYSNWETGTICFSESFESLSEGLQKSLWKLGGVPEQHQTDRLSAAVNKPDNPEEFTRGYQGLLAHYKLQGRKINSSSPTKMVTLSSAIIVSRKP
;
A
#
# COMPACT_ATOMS: atom_id res chain seq x y z
N MET A 1 -25.41 -21.05 2.77
CA MET A 1 -26.31 -20.17 1.99
C MET A 1 -26.50 -20.83 0.62
N VAL A 2 -27.74 -20.96 0.12
CA VAL A 2 -28.01 -21.65 -1.16
C VAL A 2 -27.67 -20.74 -2.33
N THR A 3 -26.93 -21.27 -3.31
CA THR A 3 -26.48 -20.53 -4.50
C THR A 3 -27.31 -20.82 -5.74
N ASP A 4 -27.25 -19.94 -6.73
CA ASP A 4 -27.92 -20.12 -8.03
C ASP A 4 -27.52 -21.44 -8.71
N ILE A 5 -26.25 -21.83 -8.58
CA ILE A 5 -25.72 -23.08 -9.12
C ILE A 5 -26.44 -24.28 -8.48
N GLN A 6 -26.67 -24.24 -7.18
CA GLN A 6 -27.38 -25.31 -6.48
C GLN A 6 -28.85 -25.38 -6.91
N VAL A 7 -29.52 -24.25 -7.12
CA VAL A 7 -30.92 -24.24 -7.60
C VAL A 7 -31.03 -24.70 -9.06
N ARG A 8 -30.05 -24.38 -9.92
CA ARG A 8 -29.99 -24.92 -11.29
C ARG A 8 -29.76 -26.43 -11.29
N LYS A 9 -28.89 -26.95 -10.41
CA LYS A 9 -28.69 -28.39 -10.22
C LYS A 9 -29.97 -29.08 -9.74
N LEU A 10 -30.68 -28.48 -8.78
CA LEU A 10 -31.98 -28.97 -8.32
C LEU A 10 -32.97 -29.10 -9.49
N LYS A 11 -33.14 -28.03 -10.29
CA LYS A 11 -34.02 -28.04 -11.48
C LYS A 11 -33.62 -29.14 -12.47
N LYS A 12 -32.31 -29.31 -12.74
CA LYS A 12 -31.78 -30.38 -13.60
C LYS A 12 -32.10 -31.78 -13.06
N TYR A 13 -31.99 -32.00 -11.75
CA TYR A 13 -32.27 -33.31 -11.16
C TYR A 13 -33.77 -33.62 -11.14
N LEU A 14 -34.62 -32.62 -10.91
CA LEU A 14 -36.06 -32.76 -11.03
C LEU A 14 -36.49 -33.05 -12.47
N SER A 15 -35.91 -32.40 -13.47
CA SER A 15 -36.20 -32.67 -14.89
C SER A 15 -35.73 -34.04 -15.36
N GLN A 16 -34.79 -34.67 -14.63
CA GLN A 16 -34.35 -36.05 -14.84
C GLN A 16 -35.26 -37.08 -14.12
N GLY A 17 -36.40 -36.67 -13.57
CA GLY A 17 -37.37 -37.55 -12.92
C GLY A 17 -37.02 -37.96 -11.49
N LYS A 18 -36.03 -37.31 -10.84
CA LYS A 18 -35.69 -37.61 -9.44
C LYS A 18 -36.72 -37.01 -8.49
N THR A 19 -36.97 -37.69 -7.38
CA THR A 19 -37.80 -37.17 -6.28
C THR A 19 -37.18 -35.90 -5.69
N LEU A 20 -38.03 -35.05 -5.11
CA LEU A 20 -37.61 -33.76 -4.55
C LEU A 20 -36.50 -33.92 -3.49
N GLU A 21 -36.63 -34.91 -2.62
CA GLU A 21 -35.66 -35.24 -1.59
C GLU A 21 -34.29 -35.57 -2.18
N VAL A 22 -34.23 -36.48 -3.16
CA VAL A 22 -32.99 -36.89 -3.82
C VAL A 22 -32.38 -35.74 -4.62
N ALA A 23 -33.20 -34.94 -5.30
CA ALA A 23 -32.76 -33.79 -6.06
C ALA A 23 -32.17 -32.68 -5.17
N ALA A 24 -32.82 -32.41 -4.02
CA ALA A 24 -32.37 -31.43 -3.04
C ALA A 24 -31.05 -31.87 -2.37
N ALA A 25 -30.98 -33.13 -1.91
CA ALA A 25 -29.77 -33.70 -1.33
C ALA A 25 -28.58 -33.64 -2.31
N ARG A 26 -28.78 -34.03 -3.58
CA ARG A 26 -27.73 -33.96 -4.62
C ARG A 26 -27.34 -32.53 -5.00
N ALA A 27 -28.22 -31.56 -4.77
CA ALA A 27 -27.92 -30.15 -4.95
C ALA A 27 -27.28 -29.50 -3.70
N GLY A 28 -27.12 -30.25 -2.61
CA GLY A 28 -26.55 -29.77 -1.36
C GLY A 28 -27.47 -28.82 -0.61
N MET A 29 -28.78 -29.07 -0.62
CA MET A 29 -29.76 -28.29 0.15
C MET A 29 -30.81 -29.19 0.80
N ASP A 30 -31.43 -28.67 1.86
CA ASP A 30 -32.55 -29.32 2.55
C ASP A 30 -33.81 -29.39 1.66
N GLU A 31 -34.63 -30.42 1.83
CA GLU A 31 -35.84 -30.65 1.03
C GLU A 31 -36.82 -29.47 1.12
N LYS A 32 -37.01 -28.88 2.30
CA LYS A 32 -37.87 -27.70 2.48
C LYS A 32 -37.39 -26.51 1.66
N THR A 33 -36.06 -26.35 1.57
CA THR A 33 -35.43 -25.31 0.77
C THR A 33 -35.56 -25.62 -0.72
N GLY A 34 -35.38 -26.88 -1.12
CA GLY A 34 -35.62 -27.33 -2.49
C GLY A 34 -37.06 -27.10 -2.94
N ARG A 35 -38.04 -27.42 -2.08
CA ARG A 35 -39.47 -27.17 -2.29
C ARG A 35 -39.73 -25.69 -2.56
N LYS A 36 -39.21 -24.82 -1.69
CA LYS A 36 -39.32 -23.36 -1.83
C LYS A 36 -38.81 -22.88 -3.20
N TYR A 37 -37.66 -23.34 -3.68
CA TYR A 37 -37.11 -22.90 -4.97
C TYR A 37 -37.79 -23.52 -6.18
N ARG A 38 -38.31 -24.75 -6.05
CA ARG A 38 -39.16 -25.38 -7.07
C ARG A 38 -40.45 -24.58 -7.27
N ASP A 39 -41.15 -24.27 -6.18
CA ASP A 39 -42.48 -23.65 -6.21
C ASP A 39 -42.40 -22.16 -6.59
N ASN A 40 -41.37 -21.43 -6.12
CA ASN A 40 -41.19 -20.03 -6.48
C ASN A 40 -40.65 -19.84 -7.92
N GLY A 41 -40.08 -20.88 -8.55
CA GLY A 41 -39.50 -20.81 -9.90
C GLY A 41 -38.26 -19.92 -10.05
N LYS A 42 -37.93 -19.08 -9.06
CA LYS A 42 -36.86 -18.08 -9.09
C LYS A 42 -35.55 -18.59 -8.47
N LEU A 43 -34.44 -18.01 -8.90
CA LEU A 43 -33.10 -18.21 -8.34
C LEU A 43 -32.92 -17.41 -7.04
N PRO A 44 -31.99 -17.81 -6.16
CA PRO A 44 -31.61 -17.06 -4.97
C PRO A 44 -31.27 -15.59 -5.27
N SER A 45 -30.53 -15.33 -6.37
CA SER A 45 -30.22 -13.97 -6.84
C SER A 45 -31.46 -13.15 -7.17
N GLU A 46 -32.42 -13.71 -7.90
CA GLU A 46 -33.68 -13.05 -8.28
C GLU A 46 -34.54 -12.72 -7.06
N ILE A 47 -34.68 -13.66 -6.11
CA ILE A 47 -35.41 -13.43 -4.86
C ILE A 47 -34.72 -12.37 -4.00
N SER A 48 -33.38 -12.34 -4.01
CA SER A 48 -32.62 -11.33 -3.26
C SER A 48 -32.73 -9.94 -3.88
N ALA A 49 -32.77 -9.83 -5.21
CA ALA A 49 -32.95 -8.57 -5.93
C ALA A 49 -34.36 -7.99 -5.68
N GLU A 50 -35.39 -8.83 -5.64
CA GLU A 50 -36.76 -8.41 -5.30
C GLU A 50 -36.93 -8.03 -3.82
N ARG A 51 -36.04 -8.52 -2.95
CA ARG A 51 -36.06 -8.23 -1.50
C ARG A 51 -35.17 -7.07 -1.09
N VAL A 52 -34.62 -6.30 -2.04
CA VAL A 52 -33.96 -5.04 -1.71
C VAL A 52 -35.03 -4.12 -1.13
N ARG A 53 -35.08 -4.07 0.20
CA ARG A 53 -36.01 -3.20 0.92
C ARG A 53 -35.50 -1.78 0.77
N GLU A 54 -36.22 -0.96 0.04
CA GLU A 54 -35.91 0.46 -0.16
C GLU A 54 -36.09 1.27 1.13
N TRP A 55 -36.88 0.79 2.09
CA TRP A 55 -37.13 1.48 3.35
C TRP A 55 -36.36 0.88 4.52
N ARG A 56 -35.77 1.76 5.34
CA ARG A 56 -35.28 1.42 6.68
C ARG A 56 -36.47 1.14 7.59
N THR A 57 -36.46 0.00 8.29
CA THR A 57 -37.52 -0.36 9.26
C THR A 57 -37.53 0.54 10.50
N ARG A 58 -36.47 1.34 10.74
CA ARG A 58 -36.36 2.27 11.87
C ARG A 58 -35.74 3.59 11.41
N LYS A 59 -36.31 4.71 11.87
CA LYS A 59 -35.69 6.04 11.73
C LYS A 59 -34.31 6.03 12.39
N ASP A 60 -33.36 6.74 11.79
CA ASP A 60 -32.00 6.79 12.30
C ASP A 60 -31.97 7.67 13.57
N PRO A 61 -31.63 7.12 14.74
CA PRO A 61 -31.68 7.88 15.99
C PRO A 61 -30.71 9.07 16.01
N PHE A 62 -29.68 9.08 15.16
CA PHE A 62 -28.65 10.11 15.17
C PHE A 62 -28.83 11.16 14.07
N GLU A 63 -29.90 11.08 13.26
CA GLU A 63 -30.13 12.00 12.14
C GLU A 63 -30.11 13.47 12.56
N GLY A 64 -30.78 13.82 13.67
CA GLY A 64 -30.85 15.19 14.16
C GLY A 64 -29.52 15.75 14.68
N ILE A 65 -28.67 14.92 15.27
CA ILE A 65 -27.36 15.36 15.81
C ILE A 65 -26.21 15.20 14.82
N TRP A 66 -26.46 14.57 13.67
CA TRP A 66 -25.40 14.24 12.71
C TRP A 66 -24.63 15.46 12.19
N PRO A 67 -25.26 16.61 11.88
CA PRO A 67 -24.53 17.82 11.48
C PRO A 67 -23.51 18.29 12.54
N GLU A 68 -23.86 18.21 13.83
CA GLU A 68 -22.96 18.57 14.92
C GLU A 68 -21.82 17.54 15.07
N VAL A 69 -22.13 16.25 14.94
CA VAL A 69 -21.12 15.17 14.94
C VAL A 69 -20.07 15.40 13.85
N LEU A 70 -20.49 15.85 12.67
CA LEU A 70 -19.57 16.14 11.55
C LEU A 70 -18.61 17.28 11.89
N GLN A 71 -19.08 18.37 12.49
CA GLN A 71 -18.21 19.49 12.89
C GLN A 71 -17.08 19.03 13.84
N PHE A 72 -17.39 18.17 14.80
CA PHE A 72 -16.38 17.59 15.67
C PHE A 72 -15.37 16.72 14.92
N LEU A 73 -15.85 15.86 14.01
CA LEU A 73 -15.00 14.95 13.25
C LEU A 73 -14.11 15.67 12.22
N GLU A 74 -14.59 16.76 11.64
CA GLU A 74 -13.83 17.64 10.73
C GLU A 74 -12.80 18.49 11.48
N THR A 75 -13.14 18.96 12.69
CA THR A 75 -12.22 19.77 13.50
C THR A 75 -11.08 18.92 14.08
N ASN A 76 -11.36 17.66 14.45
CA ASN A 76 -10.34 16.77 15.01
C ASN A 76 -10.58 15.32 14.60
N GLU A 77 -9.82 14.91 13.58
CA GLU A 77 -9.90 13.60 12.95
C GLU A 77 -9.60 12.43 13.91
N GLY A 78 -8.81 12.70 14.96
CA GLY A 78 -8.40 11.72 15.98
C GLY A 78 -9.46 11.43 17.04
N LEU A 79 -10.58 12.16 17.08
CA LEU A 79 -11.61 12.00 18.10
C LEU A 79 -12.21 10.59 18.10
N GLU A 80 -12.19 9.91 19.25
CA GLU A 80 -12.82 8.61 19.34
C GLU A 80 -14.35 8.72 19.26
N ALA A 81 -14.97 7.87 18.46
CA ALA A 81 -16.43 7.80 18.36
C ALA A 81 -17.11 7.50 19.72
N LYS A 82 -16.42 6.81 20.64
CA LYS A 82 -16.91 6.59 22.00
C LYS A 82 -16.97 7.89 22.80
N THR A 83 -15.91 8.70 22.73
CA THR A 83 -15.83 10.00 23.40
C THR A 83 -16.90 10.95 22.90
N LEU A 84 -17.10 11.01 21.57
CA LEU A 84 -18.18 11.78 20.97
C LEU A 84 -19.56 11.31 21.43
N PHE A 85 -19.78 9.99 21.46
CA PHE A 85 -21.04 9.43 21.94
C PHE A 85 -21.33 9.83 23.40
N THR A 86 -20.34 9.70 24.29
CA THR A 86 -20.47 10.12 25.70
C THR A 86 -20.70 11.63 25.83
N HIS A 87 -20.10 12.44 24.96
CA HIS A 87 -20.34 13.89 24.92
C HIS A 87 -21.79 14.20 24.56
N PHE A 88 -22.33 13.58 23.50
CA PHE A 88 -23.72 13.78 23.10
C PHE A 88 -24.73 13.22 24.11
N GLN A 89 -24.40 12.15 24.85
CA GLN A 89 -25.21 11.68 25.97
C GLN A 89 -25.29 12.69 27.13
N ARG A 90 -24.25 13.50 27.33
CA ARG A 90 -24.24 14.56 28.35
C ARG A 90 -25.02 15.79 27.90
N ILE A 91 -24.91 16.18 26.63
CA ILE A 91 -25.62 17.35 26.08
C ILE A 91 -27.12 17.05 25.88
N TYR A 92 -27.46 15.82 25.52
CA TYR A 92 -28.86 15.38 25.34
C TYR A 92 -29.21 14.22 26.30
N PRO A 93 -29.40 14.50 27.60
CA PRO A 93 -29.77 13.48 28.57
C PRO A 93 -31.06 12.76 28.19
N GLY A 94 -31.05 11.42 28.25
CA GLY A 94 -32.22 10.59 27.96
C GLY A 94 -32.51 10.33 26.48
N SER A 95 -31.85 11.04 25.55
CA SER A 95 -32.04 10.87 24.11
C SER A 95 -31.30 9.66 23.53
N PHE A 96 -30.15 9.29 24.11
CA PHE A 96 -29.30 8.21 23.61
C PHE A 96 -28.94 7.19 24.70
N GLY A 97 -29.27 5.93 24.47
CA GLY A 97 -28.95 4.83 25.38
C GLY A 97 -27.65 4.12 25.01
N ASP A 98 -26.95 3.55 26.00
CA ASP A 98 -25.63 2.90 25.82
C ASP A 98 -25.62 1.80 24.75
N GLY A 99 -26.74 1.09 24.57
CA GLY A 99 -26.90 0.07 23.53
C GLY A 99 -26.76 0.60 22.10
N GLN A 100 -26.81 1.91 21.88
CA GLN A 100 -26.66 2.54 20.58
C GLN A 100 -25.20 2.88 20.22
N LEU A 101 -24.25 2.71 21.15
CA LEU A 101 -22.83 3.02 20.92
C LEU A 101 -22.27 2.31 19.68
N ARG A 102 -22.56 1.01 19.51
CA ARG A 102 -22.10 0.24 18.33
C ARG A 102 -22.66 0.80 17.01
N THR A 103 -23.90 1.28 17.02
CA THR A 103 -24.54 1.91 15.86
C THR A 103 -23.86 3.24 15.54
N PHE A 104 -23.57 4.05 16.56
CA PHE A 104 -22.87 5.32 16.41
C PHE A 104 -21.44 5.11 15.87
N GLN A 105 -20.66 4.21 16.48
CA GLN A 105 -19.31 3.86 16.04
C GLN A 105 -19.29 3.39 14.58
N ARG A 106 -20.26 2.56 14.18
CA ARG A 106 -20.37 2.10 12.78
C ARG A 106 -20.64 3.26 11.84
N ARG A 107 -21.51 4.20 12.21
CA ARG A 107 -21.84 5.37 11.39
C ARG A 107 -20.63 6.28 11.22
N VAL A 108 -19.91 6.58 12.29
CA VAL A 108 -18.63 7.34 12.26
C VAL A 108 -17.57 6.62 11.41
N LYS A 109 -17.45 5.30 11.54
CA LYS A 109 -16.51 4.50 10.72
C LYS A 109 -16.85 4.58 9.23
N THR A 110 -18.12 4.46 8.86
CA THR A 110 -18.55 4.59 7.46
C THR A 110 -18.18 5.96 6.92
N TRP A 111 -18.51 7.03 7.64
CA TRP A 111 -18.16 8.39 7.24
C TRP A 111 -16.65 8.57 7.07
N ARG A 112 -15.83 8.08 8.02
CA ARG A 112 -14.36 8.12 7.91
C ARG A 112 -13.81 7.42 6.67
N CYS A 113 -14.51 6.40 6.17
CA CYS A 113 -14.10 5.68 4.97
C CYS A 113 -14.51 6.37 3.66
N THR A 114 -15.59 7.16 3.66
CA THR A 114 -16.16 7.76 2.45
C THR A 114 -15.82 9.24 2.30
N GLU A 115 -15.93 10.00 3.39
CA GLU A 115 -15.80 11.47 3.43
C GLU A 115 -14.69 11.92 4.38
N GLY A 116 -14.10 10.99 5.14
CA GLY A 116 -13.02 11.31 6.06
C GLY A 116 -11.74 11.73 5.35
N PRO A 117 -10.79 12.32 6.09
CA PRO A 117 -9.46 12.62 5.59
C PRO A 117 -8.83 11.39 4.93
N GLY A 118 -8.19 11.60 3.79
CA GLY A 118 -7.55 10.53 3.04
C GLY A 118 -6.56 9.78 3.93
N ARG A 119 -6.84 8.52 4.24
CA ARG A 119 -5.84 7.66 4.86
C ARG A 119 -4.70 7.49 3.88
N GLU A 120 -3.47 7.66 4.37
CA GLU A 120 -2.29 7.31 3.60
C GLU A 120 -2.35 5.80 3.28
N VAL A 121 -2.55 5.48 2.00
CA VAL A 121 -2.60 4.10 1.51
C VAL A 121 -1.20 3.72 1.06
N TYR A 122 -0.58 2.78 1.76
CA TYR A 122 0.69 2.20 1.35
C TYR A 122 0.43 1.09 0.32
N PHE A 123 0.93 1.29 -0.89
CA PHE A 123 1.02 0.21 -1.87
C PHE A 123 2.35 -0.51 -1.67
N PRO A 124 2.35 -1.81 -1.27
CA PRO A 124 3.60 -2.53 -1.09
C PRO A 124 4.31 -2.63 -2.44
N GLN A 125 5.54 -2.13 -2.50
CA GLN A 125 6.40 -2.39 -3.64
C GLN A 125 6.83 -3.86 -3.62
N VAL A 126 6.56 -4.57 -4.73
CA VAL A 126 7.04 -5.94 -4.89
C VAL A 126 8.47 -5.90 -5.42
N HIS A 127 9.42 -6.09 -4.51
CA HIS A 127 10.83 -6.27 -4.87
C HIS A 127 11.07 -7.72 -5.32
N VAL A 128 11.85 -7.89 -6.39
CA VAL A 128 12.19 -9.21 -6.93
C VAL A 128 13.71 -9.38 -6.87
N PRO A 129 14.23 -10.55 -6.42
CA PRO A 129 15.66 -10.80 -6.38
C PRO A 129 16.33 -10.49 -7.72
N ALA A 130 17.54 -9.92 -7.67
CA ALA A 130 18.35 -9.55 -8.84
C ALA A 130 17.71 -8.55 -9.82
N ARG A 131 16.48 -8.07 -9.59
CA ARG A 131 15.81 -7.17 -10.54
C ARG A 131 16.33 -5.74 -10.47
N LEU A 132 16.43 -5.18 -9.27
CA LEU A 132 16.64 -3.73 -9.09
C LEU A 132 17.68 -3.45 -8.01
N SER A 133 18.73 -2.74 -8.40
CA SER A 133 19.61 -2.01 -7.48
C SER A 133 19.33 -0.52 -7.49
N GLN A 134 19.66 0.13 -6.38
CA GLN A 134 19.65 1.58 -6.23
C GLN A 134 21.03 2.06 -5.78
N SER A 135 21.40 3.29 -6.15
CA SER A 135 22.54 3.96 -5.55
C SER A 135 22.30 5.44 -5.34
N ASP A 136 23.00 5.98 -4.34
CA ASP A 136 22.99 7.39 -4.01
C ASP A 136 24.37 7.85 -3.49
N PHE A 137 24.59 9.16 -3.47
CA PHE A 137 25.74 9.78 -2.81
C PHE A 137 25.30 10.33 -1.46
N THR A 138 26.09 10.10 -0.42
CA THR A 138 25.81 10.63 0.91
C THR A 138 27.00 11.43 1.41
N ASP A 139 26.74 12.68 1.78
CA ASP A 139 27.71 13.58 2.40
C ASP A 139 27.97 13.18 3.86
N MET A 140 29.25 12.98 4.20
CA MET A 140 29.68 12.55 5.54
C MET A 140 30.21 13.69 6.42
N SER A 141 30.13 14.94 5.98
CA SER A 141 30.59 16.13 6.72
C SER A 141 29.96 16.23 8.11
N GLN A 142 28.67 15.87 8.25
CA GLN A 142 27.98 15.88 9.54
C GLN A 142 28.57 14.91 10.56
N LEU A 143 29.26 13.84 10.11
CA LEU A 143 29.92 12.89 11.00
C LEU A 143 31.27 13.40 11.52
N GLN A 144 31.82 14.47 10.94
CA GLN A 144 33.09 15.10 11.35
C GLN A 144 34.24 14.09 11.50
N ILE A 145 34.33 13.16 10.54
CA ILE A 145 35.35 12.12 10.55
C ILE A 145 36.73 12.76 10.38
N SER A 146 37.72 12.28 11.14
CA SER A 146 39.11 12.72 11.04
C SER A 146 40.07 11.53 10.90
N ILE A 147 41.15 11.72 10.15
CA ILE A 147 42.23 10.74 9.98
C ILE A 147 43.54 11.40 10.44
N GLY A 148 44.20 10.80 11.43
CA GLY A 148 45.41 11.39 12.01
C GLY A 148 45.20 12.78 12.62
N GLY A 149 43.98 13.08 13.08
CA GLY A 149 43.61 14.38 13.64
C GLY A 149 43.28 15.47 12.62
N GLN A 150 43.38 15.19 11.31
CA GLN A 150 42.95 16.10 10.26
C GLN A 150 41.51 15.77 9.81
N PRO A 151 40.65 16.77 9.59
CA PRO A 151 39.32 16.55 9.00
C PRO A 151 39.41 15.78 7.69
N PHE A 152 38.51 14.81 7.52
CA PHE A 152 38.43 13.98 6.33
C PHE A 152 37.08 14.20 5.65
N ASP A 153 37.01 15.24 4.82
CA ASP A 153 35.83 15.57 4.03
C ASP A 153 35.69 14.57 2.89
N HIS A 154 34.59 13.82 2.89
CA HIS A 154 34.32 12.79 1.89
C HIS A 154 32.83 12.54 1.70
N LEU A 155 32.53 11.91 0.57
CA LEU A 155 31.23 11.37 0.23
C LEU A 155 31.30 9.84 0.25
N ILE A 156 30.16 9.20 0.42
CA ILE A 156 30.02 7.76 0.19
C ILE A 156 29.07 7.53 -0.97
N TYR A 157 29.55 6.84 -2.01
CA TYR A 157 28.69 6.18 -2.98
C TYR A 157 28.12 4.92 -2.34
N HIS A 158 26.82 4.88 -2.12
CA HIS A 158 26.11 3.76 -1.51
C HIS A 158 25.33 3.01 -2.58
N PHE A 159 25.48 1.69 -2.61
CA PHE A 159 24.76 0.79 -3.52
C PHE A 159 23.94 -0.20 -2.69
N VAL A 160 22.71 -0.48 -3.11
CA VAL A 160 21.82 -1.44 -2.45
C VAL A 160 21.02 -2.28 -3.44
N LEU A 161 20.78 -3.56 -3.10
CA LEU A 161 19.77 -4.40 -3.75
C LEU A 161 18.43 -4.26 -3.03
N THR A 162 17.39 -3.84 -3.76
CA THR A 162 16.09 -3.51 -3.16
C THR A 162 15.31 -4.70 -2.58
N TYR A 163 15.68 -5.93 -2.94
CA TYR A 163 15.05 -7.14 -2.39
C TYR A 163 15.72 -7.64 -1.11
N SER A 164 17.04 -7.76 -1.11
CA SER A 164 17.79 -8.39 -0.01
C SER A 164 18.36 -7.39 1.00
N ASN A 165 18.29 -6.08 0.71
CA ASN A 165 19.03 -5.03 1.41
C ASN A 165 20.54 -5.29 1.48
N TRP A 166 21.08 -6.10 0.56
CA TRP A 166 22.53 -6.22 0.44
C TRP A 166 23.07 -4.87 -0.03
N GLU A 167 24.06 -4.36 0.68
CA GLU A 167 24.59 -3.01 0.46
C GLU A 167 26.11 -2.97 0.50
N THR A 168 26.65 -1.94 -0.14
CA THR A 168 28.08 -1.64 -0.07
C THR A 168 28.30 -0.13 -0.26
N GLY A 169 29.39 0.37 0.31
CA GLY A 169 29.80 1.77 0.21
C GLY A 169 31.18 1.88 -0.41
N THR A 170 31.39 2.92 -1.21
CA THR A 170 32.72 3.33 -1.72
C THR A 170 32.95 4.79 -1.36
N ILE A 171 34.09 5.08 -0.74
CA ILE A 171 34.50 6.46 -0.43
C ILE A 171 34.83 7.17 -1.74
N CYS A 172 34.32 8.38 -1.91
CA CYS A 172 34.60 9.26 -3.04
C CYS A 172 34.67 10.72 -2.57
N PHE A 173 35.20 11.60 -3.41
CA PHE A 173 35.44 13.01 -3.06
C PHE A 173 34.67 14.00 -3.92
N SER A 174 33.93 13.51 -4.92
CA SER A 174 33.09 14.32 -5.77
C SER A 174 31.92 13.52 -6.31
N GLU A 175 30.79 14.20 -6.52
CA GLU A 175 29.66 13.64 -7.26
C GLU A 175 29.96 13.74 -8.76
N SER A 176 30.80 12.83 -9.24
CA SER A 176 31.28 12.79 -10.63
C SER A 176 30.90 11.46 -11.32
N PHE A 177 30.98 11.43 -12.65
CA PHE A 177 30.79 10.19 -13.39
C PHE A 177 31.81 9.13 -12.99
N GLU A 178 33.05 9.54 -12.76
CA GLU A 178 34.17 8.70 -12.35
C GLU A 178 33.87 8.02 -11.03
N SER A 179 33.40 8.80 -10.03
CA SER A 179 33.03 8.26 -8.72
C SER A 179 31.82 7.32 -8.79
N LEU A 180 30.82 7.64 -9.63
CA LEU A 180 29.68 6.77 -9.87
C LEU A 180 30.11 5.46 -10.54
N SER A 181 30.93 5.56 -11.58
CA SER A 181 31.42 4.43 -12.37
C SER A 181 32.26 3.50 -11.51
N GLU A 182 33.20 4.06 -10.74
CA GLU A 182 34.04 3.31 -9.83
C GLU A 182 33.21 2.64 -8.72
N GLY A 183 32.30 3.41 -8.10
CA GLY A 183 31.42 2.91 -7.05
C GLY A 183 30.51 1.78 -7.53
N LEU A 184 29.89 1.93 -8.70
CA LEU A 184 29.03 0.90 -9.30
C LEU A 184 29.85 -0.36 -9.61
N GLN A 185 30.99 -0.23 -10.28
CA GLN A 185 31.82 -1.37 -10.66
C GLN A 185 32.33 -2.15 -9.45
N LYS A 186 32.86 -1.45 -8.43
CA LYS A 186 33.27 -2.08 -7.17
C LYS A 186 32.10 -2.83 -6.51
N SER A 187 30.90 -2.24 -6.56
CA SER A 187 29.71 -2.85 -6.00
C SER A 187 29.32 -4.13 -6.73
N LEU A 188 29.30 -4.11 -8.07
CA LEU A 188 28.97 -5.28 -8.89
C LEU A 188 30.01 -6.40 -8.74
N TRP A 189 31.30 -6.07 -8.69
CA TRP A 189 32.36 -7.05 -8.49
C TRP A 189 32.28 -7.69 -7.11
N LYS A 190 32.02 -6.90 -6.06
CA LYS A 190 31.83 -7.42 -4.69
C LYS A 190 30.56 -8.26 -4.56
N LEU A 191 29.50 -7.88 -5.26
CA LEU A 191 28.26 -8.66 -5.34
C LEU A 191 28.49 -10.01 -6.08
N GLY A 192 29.45 -10.06 -7.00
CA GLY A 192 29.70 -11.22 -7.85
C GLY A 192 28.61 -11.43 -8.92
N GLY A 193 27.81 -10.41 -9.20
CA GLY A 193 26.68 -10.49 -10.12
C GLY A 193 26.16 -9.12 -10.51
N VAL A 194 25.33 -9.08 -11.55
CA VAL A 194 24.76 -7.84 -12.09
C VAL A 194 23.24 -7.93 -12.07
N PRO A 195 22.54 -6.96 -11.45
CA PRO A 195 21.08 -6.92 -11.47
C PRO A 195 20.54 -6.56 -12.86
N GLU A 196 19.24 -6.72 -13.11
CA GLU A 196 18.64 -6.33 -14.40
C GLU A 196 18.62 -4.81 -14.60
N GLN A 197 18.34 -4.07 -13.52
CA GLN A 197 18.12 -2.64 -13.53
C GLN A 197 18.93 -1.97 -12.44
N HIS A 198 19.45 -0.79 -12.77
CA HIS A 198 20.09 0.12 -11.83
C HIS A 198 19.35 1.46 -11.84
N GLN A 199 18.97 1.91 -10.66
CA GLN A 199 18.26 3.16 -10.46
C GLN A 199 19.09 4.14 -9.67
N THR A 200 19.19 5.36 -10.17
CA THR A 200 19.83 6.48 -9.48
C THR A 200 18.82 7.61 -9.38
N ASP A 201 18.93 8.46 -8.37
CA ASP A 201 18.23 9.75 -8.44
C ASP A 201 18.87 10.62 -9.54
N ARG A 202 18.19 11.71 -9.94
CA ARG A 202 18.60 12.59 -11.03
C ARG A 202 20.03 13.14 -10.81
N LEU A 203 20.99 12.44 -11.39
CA LEU A 203 22.39 12.86 -11.51
C LEU A 203 22.55 14.26 -12.12
N SER A 204 21.60 14.72 -12.94
CA SER A 204 21.65 16.05 -13.58
C SER A 204 21.53 17.24 -12.61
N ALA A 205 21.06 17.04 -11.38
CA ALA A 205 20.96 18.11 -10.37
C ALA A 205 22.09 18.05 -9.31
N ALA A 206 22.75 16.90 -9.19
CA ALA A 206 23.70 16.60 -8.11
C ALA A 206 25.16 16.55 -8.60
N VAL A 207 25.38 16.20 -9.88
CA VAL A 207 26.71 16.28 -10.49
C VAL A 207 27.06 17.76 -10.69
N ASN A 208 28.10 18.23 -9.99
CA ASN A 208 28.77 19.49 -10.28
C ASN A 208 28.90 19.61 -11.79
N LYS A 209 28.20 20.61 -12.37
CA LYS A 209 28.08 20.90 -13.81
C LYS A 209 29.18 20.18 -14.59
N PRO A 210 28.93 19.01 -15.19
CA PRO A 210 29.93 18.46 -16.09
C PRO A 210 30.13 19.54 -17.15
N ASP A 211 31.38 19.90 -17.44
CA ASP A 211 31.70 20.85 -18.52
C ASP A 211 31.02 20.41 -19.84
N ASN A 212 30.62 19.12 -19.93
CA ASN A 212 29.80 18.57 -20.99
C ASN A 212 28.78 17.51 -20.51
N PRO A 213 27.49 17.85 -20.33
CA PRO A 213 26.43 16.90 -19.98
C PRO A 213 26.21 15.76 -20.99
N GLU A 214 26.60 15.96 -22.25
CA GLU A 214 26.52 14.94 -23.29
C GLU A 214 27.56 13.83 -23.09
N GLU A 215 28.76 14.20 -22.65
CA GLU A 215 29.85 13.27 -22.37
C GLU A 215 29.53 12.38 -21.16
N PHE A 216 28.97 12.97 -20.10
CA PHE A 216 28.42 12.24 -18.96
C PHE A 216 27.37 11.21 -19.39
N THR A 217 26.41 11.65 -20.22
CA THR A 217 25.32 10.79 -20.68
C THR A 217 25.86 9.63 -21.52
N ARG A 218 26.85 9.89 -22.37
CA ARG A 218 27.51 8.87 -23.19
C ARG A 218 28.30 7.88 -22.35
N GLY A 219 29.09 8.36 -21.38
CA GLY A 219 29.86 7.52 -20.47
C GLY A 219 28.95 6.62 -19.64
N TYR A 220 27.87 7.17 -19.09
CA TYR A 220 26.87 6.42 -18.33
C TYR A 220 26.15 5.37 -19.18
N GLN A 221 25.74 5.72 -20.40
CA GLN A 221 25.16 4.75 -21.33
C GLN A 221 26.15 3.64 -21.70
N GLY A 222 27.43 3.97 -21.92
CA GLY A 222 28.49 3.00 -22.19
C GLY A 222 28.71 2.04 -21.02
N LEU A 223 28.72 2.55 -19.79
CA LEU A 223 28.84 1.75 -18.58
C LEU A 223 27.66 0.78 -18.42
N LEU A 224 26.44 1.27 -18.59
CA LEU A 224 25.24 0.44 -18.54
C LEU A 224 25.26 -0.64 -19.63
N ALA A 225 25.64 -0.29 -20.85
CA ALA A 225 25.76 -1.25 -21.95
C ALA A 225 26.82 -2.33 -21.67
N HIS A 226 27.95 -1.96 -21.09
CA HIS A 226 29.02 -2.89 -20.71
C HIS A 226 28.51 -3.97 -19.74
N TYR A 227 27.75 -3.56 -18.72
CA TYR A 227 27.19 -4.48 -17.73
C TYR A 227 25.81 -5.05 -18.13
N LYS A 228 25.28 -4.70 -19.30
CA LYS A 228 23.90 -5.03 -19.74
C LYS A 228 22.83 -4.58 -18.74
N LEU A 229 23.08 -3.48 -18.03
CA LEU A 229 22.18 -2.87 -17.08
C LEU A 229 21.16 -1.96 -17.77
N GLN A 230 19.93 -1.99 -17.30
CA GLN A 230 18.92 -1.01 -17.69
C GLN A 230 18.89 0.15 -16.68
N GLY A 231 19.30 1.33 -17.12
CA GLY A 231 19.27 2.54 -16.29
C GLY A 231 17.84 3.06 -16.09
N ARG A 232 17.46 3.34 -14.84
CA ARG A 232 16.22 4.06 -14.48
C ARG A 232 16.54 5.38 -13.77
N LYS A 233 15.81 6.43 -14.14
CA LYS A 233 15.82 7.73 -13.45
C LYS A 233 14.49 7.95 -12.73
N ILE A 234 14.50 8.58 -11.56
CA ILE A 234 13.27 8.96 -10.83
C ILE A 234 12.75 10.30 -11.39
N ASN A 235 11.42 10.41 -11.53
CA ASN A 235 10.75 11.69 -11.80
C ASN A 235 10.45 12.42 -10.49
N SER A 236 10.57 13.76 -10.53
CA SER A 236 10.55 14.71 -9.39
C SER A 236 9.25 14.79 -8.58
N SER A 237 8.28 13.91 -8.82
CA SER A 237 6.94 13.95 -8.20
C SER A 237 6.53 12.63 -7.53
N SER A 238 7.48 11.73 -7.22
CA SER A 238 7.17 10.47 -6.52
C SER A 238 8.28 10.01 -5.57
N PRO A 239 8.40 10.61 -4.37
CA PRO A 239 9.37 10.21 -3.34
C PRO A 239 9.18 8.76 -2.88
N THR A 240 7.96 8.23 -3.00
CA THR A 240 7.53 6.91 -2.52
C THR A 240 8.12 5.72 -3.30
N LYS A 241 9.02 5.96 -4.27
CA LYS A 241 9.70 4.91 -5.06
C LYS A 241 11.10 4.53 -4.55
N MET A 242 11.63 5.26 -3.58
CA MET A 242 12.83 4.85 -2.86
C MET A 242 12.46 3.89 -1.73
N VAL A 243 13.23 2.82 -1.56
CA VAL A 243 13.46 2.31 -0.20
C VAL A 243 14.17 3.46 0.48
N THR A 244 13.65 4.01 1.57
CA THR A 244 14.17 5.24 2.19
C THR A 244 15.66 5.09 2.53
N LEU A 245 16.54 5.48 1.60
CA LEU A 245 17.99 5.32 1.71
C LEU A 245 18.55 6.16 2.86
N SER A 246 17.93 7.29 3.15
CA SER A 246 18.29 8.14 4.31
C SER A 246 17.83 7.60 5.67
N SER A 247 16.89 6.65 5.75
CA SER A 247 16.40 6.15 7.05
C SER A 247 17.13 4.90 7.53
N ALA A 248 17.84 4.17 6.66
CA ALA A 248 18.53 2.94 7.03
C ALA A 248 19.87 3.19 7.76
N ILE A 249 20.55 4.31 7.48
CA ILE A 249 21.87 4.61 8.08
C ILE A 249 21.75 5.05 9.56
N ILE A 250 20.59 5.51 10.03
CA ILE A 250 20.43 6.08 11.39
C ILE A 250 19.69 5.16 12.38
N VAL A 251 19.01 4.09 11.95
CA VAL A 251 18.17 3.29 12.88
C VAL A 251 18.86 2.04 13.46
N SER A 252 20.04 1.63 12.96
CA SER A 252 20.72 0.42 13.49
C SER A 252 21.66 0.67 14.68
N ARG A 253 21.52 1.79 15.41
CA ARG A 253 22.18 2.00 16.71
C ARG A 253 21.24 2.68 17.71
N LYS A 254 20.40 1.89 18.36
CA LYS A 254 20.11 2.09 19.80
C LYS A 254 20.35 0.76 20.52
N PRO A 255 21.10 0.77 21.64
CA PRO A 255 21.35 -0.42 22.45
C PRO A 255 20.06 -0.99 23.04
#